data_AF-A0A8H3EPG9-F1
#
_entry.id   AF-A0A8H3EPG9-F1
#
_cell.length_a   1.000
_cell.length_b   1.000
_cell.length_c   1.000
_cell.angle_alpha   90.00
_cell.angle_beta   90.00
_cell.angle_gamma   90.00
#
_symmetry.space_group_name_H-M   'P 1'
#
loop_
_entity.id
_entity.type
_entity.pdbx_description
1 polymer ?
#
loop_
_entity_poly.entity_id
_entity_poly.type
_entity_poly.pdbx_seq_one_letter_code
_entity_poly.pdbx_strand_id
1 'polypeptide(L)'
;MMLTGIELVENMMILAHADRRIRIGVAQELKRQYWITGCLECKAHNSFQIALCYRTGFGQPYSLEESLIWLERSGKSVEDLVYEIDYGKSIKLPEYRNKRIRNLQDQFLFEVDYAHEYRMDHSAELKQIGVELSEEARAVGCSFGESHEMTVTLKRIVAQLLHAQGLYDEAAHIQEILVKLVIAEGVKGFGMKVLGDLGQTYSAQGLLPLAESWRSVVADHYEEVLGEEHMGTLMVLSDLAHTLIEMRQLAKAEKILLRMVAIKSRKAGDEHASTLASKSNLAAVYYKQGSWKEAESLQSQILAGRQRILGDSHESTWYSMSNLAATWWSQGRLDDAEKLELEVFRLRERSLGSEHPDTLMSLRNLALTYGKNGQVEKEGTVLEQVLKAQRNGIGANHEHTIITIAELARNYQNQSRFDEAAVLQAQVVDFRGRILGWGHSATLASRTNLAWILVDQGNWSKAEAVQLRTIARGKEAQGDSHPAVLKCMSALASMYKVQEQLMESFALYNEVLKIRLASLGEGHPDSMKTARDVQTVKDLLATQ
;
A
#
# COMPACT_ATOMS: atom_id res chain seq x y z
N MET A 1 70.82 -12.22 26.75
CA MET A 1 71.49 -11.80 25.50
C MET A 1 70.53 -10.87 24.79
N MET A 2 70.86 -9.58 24.75
CA MET A 2 70.09 -8.58 24.01
C MET A 2 70.26 -8.88 22.53
N LEU A 3 69.17 -9.24 21.86
CA LEU A 3 69.10 -9.12 20.41
C LEU A 3 68.65 -7.69 20.12
N THR A 4 69.43 -6.97 19.32
CA THR A 4 69.06 -5.64 18.85
C THR A 4 67.85 -5.72 17.92
N GLY A 5 67.05 -4.66 17.78
CA GLY A 5 65.81 -4.67 16.98
C GLY A 5 65.99 -5.12 15.51
N ILE A 6 67.22 -5.09 15.00
CA ILE A 6 67.59 -5.58 13.66
C ILE A 6 67.67 -7.11 13.63
N GLU A 7 68.23 -7.75 14.67
CA GLU A 7 68.23 -9.22 14.78
C GLU A 7 66.82 -9.78 15.00
N LEU A 8 65.88 -8.99 15.54
CA LEU A 8 64.47 -9.39 15.64
C LEU A 8 63.81 -9.45 14.24
N VAL A 9 64.17 -8.54 13.34
CA VAL A 9 63.67 -8.49 11.95
C VAL A 9 64.29 -9.60 11.10
N GLU A 10 65.59 -9.88 11.25
CA GLU A 10 66.23 -11.02 10.57
C GLU A 10 65.68 -12.37 11.06
N ASN A 11 65.41 -12.51 12.37
CA ASN A 11 64.75 -13.70 12.90
C ASN A 11 63.27 -13.80 12.46
N MET A 12 62.58 -12.68 12.21
CA MET A 12 61.22 -12.65 11.64
C MET A 12 61.19 -13.07 10.17
N MET A 13 62.22 -12.78 9.38
CA MET A 13 62.32 -13.30 8.00
C MET A 13 62.52 -14.82 7.97
N ILE A 14 63.29 -15.39 8.90
CA ILE A 14 63.45 -16.85 9.05
C ILE A 14 62.12 -17.52 9.48
N LEU A 15 61.31 -16.84 10.29
CA LEU A 15 60.00 -17.32 10.75
C LEU A 15 58.86 -17.20 9.71
N ALA A 16 59.02 -16.40 8.65
CA ALA A 16 58.05 -16.30 7.56
C ALA A 16 57.86 -17.65 6.83
N HIS A 17 58.87 -18.53 6.88
CA HIS A 17 58.86 -19.87 6.27
C HIS A 17 58.62 -21.00 7.27
N ALA A 18 58.36 -20.70 8.54
CA ALA A 18 58.16 -21.72 9.58
C ALA A 18 56.70 -22.20 9.71
N ASP A 19 56.53 -23.41 10.24
CA ASP A 19 55.23 -24.07 10.46
C ASP A 19 54.29 -23.20 11.34
N ARG A 20 52.99 -23.25 11.03
CA ARG A 20 51.89 -22.50 11.65
C ARG A 20 51.85 -22.64 13.17
N ARG A 21 52.27 -23.78 13.73
CA ARG A 21 52.31 -23.99 15.20
C ARG A 21 53.37 -23.13 15.90
N ILE A 22 54.51 -22.88 15.26
CA ILE A 22 55.59 -22.04 15.79
C ILE A 22 55.16 -20.57 15.77
N ARG A 23 54.45 -20.14 14.72
CA ARG A 23 53.89 -18.78 14.60
C ARG A 23 52.83 -18.46 15.68
N ILE A 24 51.98 -19.43 16.02
CA ILE A 24 50.99 -19.28 17.09
C ILE A 24 51.66 -19.23 18.48
N GLY A 25 52.71 -20.01 18.71
CA GLY A 25 53.50 -19.97 19.95
C GLY A 25 54.20 -18.62 20.18
N VAL A 26 54.79 -18.05 19.12
CA VAL A 26 55.44 -16.72 19.18
C VAL A 26 54.42 -15.59 19.40
N ALA A 27 53.25 -15.66 18.75
CA ALA A 27 52.17 -14.69 18.97
C ALA A 27 51.60 -14.75 20.41
N GLN A 28 51.56 -15.93 21.02
CA GLN A 28 51.16 -16.10 22.42
C GLN A 28 52.22 -15.59 23.40
N GLU A 29 53.51 -15.74 23.08
CA GLU A 29 54.61 -15.23 23.90
C GLU A 29 54.75 -13.70 23.79
N LEU A 30 54.51 -13.11 22.61
CA LEU A 30 54.40 -11.65 22.41
C LEU A 30 53.18 -11.06 23.14
N LYS A 31 52.07 -11.81 23.20
CA LYS A 31 50.90 -11.48 24.03
C LYS A 31 51.17 -11.63 25.53
N ARG A 32 52.16 -12.43 25.93
CA ARG A 32 52.66 -12.52 27.33
C ARG A 32 53.61 -11.38 27.69
N GLN A 33 54.48 -10.96 26.76
CA GLN A 33 55.39 -9.83 26.95
C GLN A 33 54.72 -8.45 26.84
N TYR A 34 53.45 -8.42 26.43
CA TYR A 34 52.52 -7.29 26.37
C TYR A 34 52.45 -6.42 27.64
N TRP A 35 52.98 -6.90 28.78
CA TRP A 35 52.95 -6.21 30.06
C TRP A 35 54.26 -5.51 30.49
N ILE A 36 55.35 -5.57 29.71
CA ILE A 36 56.68 -5.16 30.22
C ILE A 36 57.28 -3.89 29.58
N THR A 37 56.90 -3.45 28.38
CA THR A 37 57.59 -2.30 27.73
C THR A 37 56.65 -1.16 27.30
N GLY A 38 56.74 -0.03 28.01
CA GLY A 38 55.93 1.17 27.84
C GLY A 38 56.54 2.26 26.95
N CYS A 39 56.75 1.99 25.65
CA CYS A 39 57.06 3.07 24.70
C CYS A 39 55.80 3.52 23.95
N LEU A 40 55.52 4.83 23.97
CA LEU A 40 54.34 5.47 23.38
C LEU A 40 54.33 5.35 21.84
N GLU A 41 55.51 5.39 21.22
CA GLU A 41 55.69 5.31 19.76
C GLU A 41 55.38 3.90 19.22
N CYS A 42 55.78 2.84 19.94
CA CYS A 42 55.44 1.46 19.57
C CYS A 42 53.94 1.16 19.77
N LYS A 43 53.29 1.83 20.73
CA LYS A 43 51.84 1.77 20.92
C LYS A 43 51.10 2.48 19.79
N ALA A 44 51.54 3.68 19.42
CA ALA A 44 50.97 4.44 18.32
C ALA A 44 51.15 3.73 16.97
N HIS A 45 52.32 3.16 16.71
CA HIS A 45 52.63 2.46 15.46
C HIS A 45 51.77 1.19 15.26
N ASN A 46 51.60 0.37 16.31
CA ASN A 46 50.77 -0.83 16.23
C ASN A 46 49.26 -0.52 16.22
N SER A 47 48.80 0.52 16.92
CA SER A 47 47.42 1.00 16.84
C SER A 47 47.10 1.61 15.48
N PHE A 48 48.05 2.31 14.86
CA PHE A 48 47.94 2.88 13.52
C PHE A 48 47.88 1.80 12.43
N GLN A 49 48.70 0.75 12.52
CA GLN A 49 48.67 -0.38 11.58
C GLN A 49 47.37 -1.20 11.67
N ILE A 50 46.81 -1.38 12.88
CA ILE A 50 45.51 -2.04 13.07
C ILE A 50 44.36 -1.16 12.57
N ALA A 51 44.43 0.16 12.77
CA ALA A 51 43.42 1.10 12.28
C ALA A 51 43.44 1.25 10.75
N LEU A 52 44.62 1.22 10.10
CA LEU A 52 44.73 1.25 8.64
C LEU A 52 44.17 -0.01 7.99
N CYS A 53 44.49 -1.20 8.55
CA CYS A 53 44.03 -2.49 8.02
C CYS A 53 42.51 -2.71 8.12
N TYR A 54 41.83 -2.11 9.10
CA TYR A 54 40.38 -2.23 9.24
C TYR A 54 39.57 -1.14 8.52
N ARG A 55 40.15 0.05 8.27
CA ARG A 55 39.36 1.26 7.92
C ARG A 55 39.37 1.68 6.45
N THR A 56 40.37 1.31 5.63
CA THR A 56 40.46 1.84 4.24
C THR A 56 40.00 0.90 3.13
N GLY A 57 39.88 -0.41 3.33
CA GLY A 57 39.24 -1.33 2.38
C GLY A 57 39.72 -1.23 0.91
N PHE A 58 40.94 -0.72 0.68
CA PHE A 58 41.67 -0.95 -0.56
C PHE A 58 42.35 -2.31 -0.44
N GLY A 59 42.55 -2.99 -1.57
CA GLY A 59 43.18 -4.31 -1.64
C GLY A 59 44.42 -4.42 -0.74
N GLN A 60 44.67 -5.64 -0.27
CA GLN A 60 45.77 -5.99 0.62
C GLN A 60 47.05 -5.19 0.33
N PRO A 61 47.51 -4.29 1.21
CA PRO A 61 48.90 -3.85 1.14
C PRO A 61 49.75 -5.00 1.66
N TYR A 62 50.62 -5.53 0.80
CA TYR A 62 51.49 -6.65 1.16
C TYR A 62 52.66 -6.20 2.07
N SER A 63 52.85 -4.89 2.34
CA SER A 63 53.88 -4.39 3.27
C SER A 63 53.67 -2.98 3.84
N LEU A 64 54.40 -2.69 4.93
CA LEU A 64 54.50 -1.41 5.64
C LEU A 64 55.09 -0.28 4.77
N GLU A 65 55.90 -0.62 3.78
CA GLU A 65 56.71 0.30 2.98
C GLU A 65 55.85 1.10 1.98
N GLU A 66 54.88 0.44 1.35
CA GLU A 66 53.94 1.10 0.43
C GLU A 66 53.00 2.09 1.15
N SER A 67 52.69 1.81 2.42
CA SER A 67 51.87 2.70 3.26
C SER A 67 52.61 3.99 3.63
N LEU A 68 53.92 3.93 3.81
CA LEU A 68 54.77 5.09 4.12
C LEU A 68 55.01 5.97 2.89
N ILE A 69 55.20 5.36 1.71
CA ILE A 69 55.36 6.08 0.43
C ILE A 69 54.10 6.88 0.07
N TRP A 70 52.91 6.36 0.39
CA TRP A 70 51.66 7.11 0.20
C TRP A 70 51.57 8.33 1.12
N LEU A 71 51.97 8.18 2.38
CA LEU A 71 51.95 9.25 3.37
C LEU A 71 52.89 10.40 2.95
N GLU A 72 54.11 10.08 2.53
CA GLU A 72 55.06 11.05 1.97
C GLU A 72 54.55 11.77 0.72
N ARG A 73 53.90 11.03 -0.19
CA ARG A 73 53.30 11.61 -1.41
C ARG A 73 52.09 12.50 -1.12
N SER A 74 51.37 12.22 -0.04
CA SER A 74 50.19 12.99 0.36
C SER A 74 50.54 14.33 1.04
N GLY A 75 51.77 14.48 1.54
CA GLY A 75 52.24 15.66 2.25
C GLY A 75 51.54 15.93 3.59
N LYS A 76 50.76 14.96 4.11
CA LYS A 76 50.04 15.07 5.38
C LYS A 76 50.85 14.46 6.51
N SER A 77 50.85 15.11 7.69
CA SER A 77 51.42 14.51 8.90
C SER A 77 50.46 13.46 9.49
N VAL A 78 50.99 12.60 10.35
CA VAL A 78 50.17 11.65 11.12
C VAL A 78 49.19 12.41 12.03
N GLU A 79 49.58 13.57 12.56
CA GLU A 79 48.67 14.43 13.34
C GLU A 79 47.55 15.05 12.48
N ASP A 80 47.81 15.42 11.23
CA ASP A 80 46.76 15.95 10.32
C ASP A 80 45.67 14.91 10.05
N LEU A 81 46.09 13.65 9.87
CA LEU A 81 45.18 12.50 9.70
C LEU A 81 44.37 12.22 10.97
N VAL A 82 44.99 12.30 12.15
CA VAL A 82 44.28 12.16 13.44
C VAL A 82 43.29 13.31 13.65
N TYR A 83 43.67 14.54 13.30
CA TYR A 83 42.82 15.71 13.41
C TYR A 83 41.61 15.66 12.46
N GLU A 84 41.79 15.19 11.23
CA GLU A 84 40.68 14.96 10.28
C GLU A 84 39.72 13.83 10.73
N ILE A 85 40.27 12.80 11.39
CA ILE A 85 39.50 11.67 11.96
C ILE A 85 38.70 12.10 13.19
N ASP A 86 39.26 12.93 14.07
CA ASP A 86 38.62 13.37 15.31
C ASP A 86 37.58 14.50 15.09
N TYR A 87 37.74 15.32 14.04
CA TYR A 87 36.87 16.49 13.78
C TYR A 87 35.94 16.36 12.55
N GLY A 88 35.78 15.17 11.97
CA GLY A 88 34.63 14.85 11.11
C GLY A 88 34.51 15.66 9.81
N LYS A 89 35.61 16.13 9.21
CA LYS A 89 35.57 16.76 7.87
C LYS A 89 35.68 15.70 6.77
N SER A 90 34.52 15.29 6.27
CA SER A 90 34.29 14.49 5.04
C SER A 90 35.39 13.48 4.67
N ILE A 91 35.42 12.34 5.36
CA ILE A 91 36.19 11.19 4.88
C ILE A 91 35.40 10.60 3.69
N LYS A 92 35.88 10.83 2.46
CA LYS A 92 35.32 10.20 1.26
C LYS A 92 35.49 8.68 1.38
N LEU A 93 34.40 7.92 1.23
CA LEU A 93 34.48 6.46 1.06
C LEU A 93 35.46 6.13 -0.08
N PRO A 94 36.20 5.00 0.02
CA PRO A 94 36.98 4.48 -1.11
C PRO A 94 36.14 4.52 -2.39
N GLU A 95 36.71 5.02 -3.49
CA GLU A 95 35.99 5.16 -4.78
C GLU A 95 35.27 3.86 -5.17
N TYR A 96 35.84 2.71 -4.83
CA TYR A 96 35.25 1.39 -5.02
C TYR A 96 33.90 1.21 -4.30
N ARG A 97 33.78 1.56 -3.02
CA ARG A 97 32.53 1.43 -2.26
C ARG A 97 31.50 2.45 -2.72
N ASN A 98 31.92 3.68 -3.00
CA ASN A 98 31.05 4.71 -3.58
C ASN A 98 30.53 4.31 -4.97
N LYS A 99 31.32 3.60 -5.76
CA LYS A 99 30.92 3.05 -7.06
C LYS A 99 29.97 1.85 -6.88
N ARG A 100 30.23 0.98 -5.91
CA ARG A 100 29.34 -0.15 -5.58
C ARG A 100 27.97 0.32 -5.11
N ILE A 101 27.91 1.27 -4.18
CA ILE A 101 26.65 1.85 -3.69
C ILE A 101 25.87 2.52 -4.82
N ARG A 102 26.55 3.31 -5.67
CA ARG A 102 25.91 3.93 -6.84
C ARG A 102 25.39 2.89 -7.83
N ASN A 103 26.18 1.86 -8.14
CA ASN A 103 25.72 0.78 -9.01
C ASN A 103 24.49 0.05 -8.44
N LEU A 104 24.44 -0.21 -7.13
CA LEU A 104 23.28 -0.83 -6.48
C LEU A 104 22.04 0.10 -6.51
N GLN A 105 22.24 1.41 -6.39
CA GLN A 105 21.17 2.41 -6.54
C GLN A 105 20.65 2.49 -7.98
N ASP A 106 21.56 2.53 -8.96
CA ASP A 106 21.21 2.58 -10.38
C ASP A 106 20.51 1.29 -10.81
N GLN A 107 20.97 0.13 -10.32
CA GLN A 107 20.28 -1.15 -10.48
C GLN A 107 18.90 -1.12 -9.85
N PHE A 108 18.76 -0.64 -8.61
CA PHE A 108 17.44 -0.52 -7.98
C PHE A 108 16.48 0.35 -8.79
N LEU A 109 16.91 1.54 -9.22
CA LEU A 109 16.08 2.44 -10.01
C LEU A 109 15.66 1.76 -11.32
N PHE A 110 16.60 1.10 -12.00
CA PHE A 110 16.31 0.33 -13.20
C PHE A 110 15.28 -0.78 -12.95
N GLU A 111 15.46 -1.60 -11.91
CA GLU A 111 14.54 -2.71 -11.61
C GLU A 111 13.15 -2.21 -11.20
N VAL A 112 13.04 -1.09 -10.48
CA VAL A 112 11.75 -0.48 -10.11
C VAL A 112 11.04 0.11 -11.33
N ASP A 113 11.76 0.89 -12.14
CA ASP A 113 11.19 1.51 -13.34
C ASP A 113 10.76 0.43 -14.34
N TYR A 114 11.58 -0.61 -14.51
CA TYR A 114 11.28 -1.75 -15.39
C TYR A 114 10.11 -2.59 -14.86
N ALA A 115 10.05 -2.88 -13.55
CA ALA A 115 8.92 -3.58 -12.95
C ALA A 115 7.61 -2.79 -13.10
N HIS A 116 7.65 -1.45 -12.98
CA HIS A 116 6.50 -0.58 -13.21
C HIS A 116 6.05 -0.54 -14.67
N GLU A 117 6.99 -0.47 -15.61
CA GLU A 117 6.70 -0.36 -17.04
C GLU A 117 6.18 -1.68 -17.62
N TYR A 118 6.73 -2.83 -17.19
CA TYR A 118 6.41 -4.14 -17.77
C TYR A 118 5.53 -5.04 -16.88
N ARG A 119 5.15 -4.59 -15.67
CA ARG A 119 4.34 -5.36 -14.70
C ARG A 119 4.85 -6.79 -14.44
N MET A 120 6.18 -6.96 -14.40
CA MET A 120 6.84 -8.24 -14.11
C MET A 120 7.19 -8.35 -12.62
N ASP A 121 7.31 -9.57 -12.10
CA ASP A 121 7.72 -9.83 -10.72
C ASP A 121 9.26 -9.80 -10.60
N HIS A 122 9.79 -8.71 -10.05
CA HIS A 122 11.22 -8.49 -9.77
C HIS A 122 11.54 -8.60 -8.27
N SER A 123 10.69 -9.28 -7.50
CA SER A 123 10.83 -9.38 -6.04
C SER A 123 12.13 -10.06 -5.60
N ALA A 124 12.67 -10.99 -6.40
CA ALA A 124 13.92 -11.68 -6.10
C ALA A 124 15.14 -10.77 -6.25
N GLU A 125 15.21 -10.01 -7.34
CA GLU A 125 16.26 -9.06 -7.67
C GLU A 125 16.29 -7.91 -6.65
N LEU A 126 15.12 -7.35 -6.34
CA LEU A 126 14.97 -6.30 -5.32
C LEU A 126 15.38 -6.79 -3.93
N LYS A 127 15.07 -8.04 -3.58
CA LYS A 127 15.47 -8.65 -2.31
C LYS A 127 16.99 -8.83 -2.23
N GLN A 128 17.62 -9.27 -3.32
CA GLN A 128 19.08 -9.39 -3.38
C GLN A 128 19.77 -8.03 -3.22
N ILE A 129 19.30 -7.00 -3.92
CA ILE A 129 19.81 -5.62 -3.79
C ILE A 129 19.66 -5.13 -2.34
N GLY A 130 18.51 -5.40 -1.71
CA GLY A 130 18.24 -5.04 -0.32
C GLY A 130 19.20 -5.70 0.68
N VAL A 131 19.58 -6.96 0.47
CA VAL A 131 20.57 -7.66 1.32
C VAL A 131 21.94 -7.02 1.16
N GLU A 132 22.42 -6.79 -0.07
CA GLU A 132 23.73 -6.20 -0.32
C GLU A 132 23.86 -4.78 0.26
N LEU A 133 22.80 -3.95 0.12
CA LEU A 133 22.76 -2.62 0.72
C LEU A 133 22.70 -2.65 2.24
N SER A 134 22.02 -3.64 2.83
CA SER A 134 21.97 -3.82 4.28
C SER A 134 23.34 -4.21 4.86
N GLU A 135 24.08 -5.08 4.16
CA GLU A 135 25.44 -5.46 4.53
C GLU A 135 26.40 -4.27 4.45
N GLU A 136 26.31 -3.47 3.38
CA GLU A 136 27.13 -2.26 3.24
C GLU A 136 26.76 -1.21 4.30
N ALA A 137 25.46 -1.02 4.59
CA ALA A 137 24.99 -0.15 5.67
C ALA A 137 25.56 -0.55 7.03
N ARG A 138 25.59 -1.86 7.33
CA ARG A 138 26.19 -2.40 8.57
C ARG A 138 27.71 -2.18 8.58
N ALA A 139 28.39 -2.45 7.48
CA ALA A 139 29.84 -2.27 7.38
C ALA A 139 30.25 -0.80 7.55
N VAL A 140 29.50 0.13 6.97
CA VAL A 140 29.69 1.58 7.12
C VAL A 140 29.36 2.01 8.55
N GLY A 141 28.25 1.53 9.13
CA GLY A 141 27.88 1.79 10.52
C GLY A 141 28.95 1.33 11.52
N CYS A 142 29.52 0.14 11.35
CA CYS A 142 30.64 -0.35 12.18
C CYS A 142 31.91 0.49 12.03
N SER A 143 32.14 1.10 10.87
CA SER A 143 33.37 1.83 10.56
C SER A 143 33.31 3.32 10.93
N PHE A 144 32.14 3.94 10.81
CA PHE A 144 31.94 5.38 10.93
C PHE A 144 30.91 5.79 11.99
N GLY A 145 30.20 4.83 12.59
CA GLY A 145 29.13 5.07 13.56
C GLY A 145 27.73 5.04 12.93
N GLU A 146 26.73 4.79 13.78
CA GLU A 146 25.32 4.72 13.40
C GLU A 146 24.71 6.09 13.06
N SER A 147 25.30 7.14 13.62
CA SER A 147 24.96 8.55 13.42
C SER A 147 25.47 9.13 12.11
N HIS A 148 26.39 8.42 11.44
CA HIS A 148 27.08 8.93 10.27
C HIS A 148 26.11 9.09 9.09
N GLU A 149 26.19 10.22 8.38
CA GLU A 149 25.29 10.61 7.28
C GLU A 149 25.09 9.50 6.26
N MET A 150 26.18 8.79 5.93
CA MET A 150 26.13 7.68 4.98
C MET A 150 25.39 6.45 5.53
N THR A 151 25.58 6.13 6.81
CA THR A 151 24.88 5.02 7.48
C THR A 151 23.38 5.28 7.47
N VAL A 152 22.97 6.51 7.82
CA VAL A 152 21.57 6.98 7.76
C VAL A 152 21.03 6.90 6.34
N THR A 153 21.80 7.35 5.34
CA THR A 153 21.39 7.32 3.92
C THR A 153 21.19 5.90 3.40
N LEU A 154 22.13 5.00 3.66
CA LEU A 154 22.03 3.59 3.23
C LEU A 154 20.86 2.88 3.89
N LYS A 155 20.67 3.06 5.21
CA LYS A 155 19.52 2.51 5.92
C LYS A 155 18.19 3.07 5.43
N ARG A 156 18.13 4.35 5.05
CA ARG A 156 16.94 4.95 4.43
C ARG A 156 16.62 4.28 3.09
N ILE A 157 17.62 4.06 2.25
CA ILE A 157 17.45 3.38 0.96
C ILE A 157 16.98 1.93 1.17
N VAL A 158 17.55 1.21 2.13
CA VAL A 158 17.08 -0.14 2.49
C VAL A 158 15.60 -0.11 2.91
N ALA A 159 15.18 0.87 3.71
CA ALA A 159 13.78 1.00 4.09
C ALA A 159 12.87 1.34 2.88
N GLN A 160 13.32 2.19 1.96
CA GLN A 160 12.59 2.50 0.72
C GLN A 160 12.45 1.26 -0.19
N LEU A 161 13.47 0.41 -0.25
CA LEU A 161 13.43 -0.89 -0.93
C LEU A 161 12.40 -1.83 -0.32
N LEU A 162 12.42 -1.98 1.00
CA LEU A 162 11.45 -2.82 1.72
C LEU A 162 10.02 -2.30 1.53
N HIS A 163 9.83 -0.98 1.53
CA HIS A 163 8.56 -0.34 1.21
C HIS A 163 8.09 -0.71 -0.20
N ALA A 164 8.96 -0.59 -1.21
CA ALA A 164 8.64 -0.93 -2.60
C ALA A 164 8.30 -2.42 -2.77
N GLN A 165 8.87 -3.30 -1.94
CA GLN A 165 8.56 -4.73 -1.90
C GLN A 165 7.26 -5.07 -1.14
N GLY A 166 6.58 -4.07 -0.56
CA GLY A 166 5.40 -4.29 0.28
C GLY A 166 5.69 -4.79 1.70
N LEU A 167 6.97 -4.84 2.10
CA LEU A 167 7.43 -5.22 3.44
C LEU A 167 7.38 -4.01 4.38
N TYR A 168 6.17 -3.48 4.58
CA TYR A 168 5.98 -2.20 5.27
C TYR A 168 6.40 -2.22 6.75
N ASP A 169 6.21 -3.34 7.45
CA ASP A 169 6.60 -3.46 8.87
C ASP A 169 8.11 -3.37 9.07
N GLU A 170 8.87 -4.04 8.20
CA GLU A 170 10.34 -4.01 8.23
C GLU A 170 10.88 -2.62 7.83
N ALA A 171 10.26 -1.99 6.82
CA ALA A 171 10.57 -0.63 6.42
C ALA A 171 10.32 0.37 7.56
N ALA A 172 9.16 0.30 8.20
CA ALA A 172 8.78 1.17 9.32
C ALA A 172 9.74 1.01 10.50
N HIS A 173 10.12 -0.23 10.84
CA HIS A 173 11.06 -0.49 11.92
C HIS A 173 12.42 0.20 11.71
N ILE A 174 12.98 0.09 10.50
CA ILE A 174 14.24 0.77 10.17
C ILE A 174 14.07 2.29 10.21
N GLN A 175 12.99 2.81 9.66
CA GLN A 175 12.70 4.25 9.65
C GLN A 175 12.51 4.81 11.07
N GLU A 176 11.82 4.12 11.97
CA GLU A 176 11.65 4.52 13.37
C GLU A 176 13.00 4.61 14.12
N ILE A 177 13.90 3.65 13.87
CA ILE A 177 15.27 3.70 14.42
C ILE A 177 16.00 4.93 13.89
N LEU A 178 15.90 5.20 12.58
CA LEU A 178 16.52 6.38 11.98
C LEU A 178 15.94 7.68 12.53
N VAL A 179 14.62 7.78 12.74
CA VAL A 179 13.98 8.95 13.36
C VAL A 179 14.56 9.20 14.75
N LYS A 180 14.69 8.16 15.59
CA LYS A 180 15.28 8.28 16.93
C LYS A 180 16.72 8.79 16.88
N LEU A 181 17.53 8.25 15.96
CA LEU A 181 18.92 8.67 15.76
C LEU A 181 18.99 10.14 15.31
N VAL A 182 18.19 10.53 14.32
CA VAL A 182 18.22 11.89 13.79
C VAL A 182 17.73 12.93 14.82
N ILE A 183 16.73 12.58 15.64
CA ILE A 183 16.25 13.45 16.74
C ILE A 183 17.31 13.57 17.84
N ALA A 184 17.96 12.47 18.22
CA ALA A 184 18.93 12.46 19.32
C ALA A 184 20.25 13.16 18.97
N GLU A 185 20.71 13.05 17.72
CA GLU A 185 22.06 13.47 17.31
C GLU A 185 22.07 14.72 16.42
N GLY A 186 20.89 15.24 16.08
CA GLY A 186 20.75 16.52 15.38
C GLY A 186 21.36 16.51 13.97
N VAL A 187 21.24 15.39 13.24
CA VAL A 187 21.74 15.26 11.86
C VAL A 187 20.94 16.19 10.94
N LYS A 188 21.43 17.43 10.79
CA LYS A 188 20.78 18.50 10.03
C LYS A 188 20.67 18.11 8.54
N GLY A 189 19.45 18.11 8.00
CA GLY A 189 19.16 17.94 6.57
C GLY A 189 18.51 16.61 6.17
N PHE A 190 18.69 15.53 6.93
CA PHE A 190 18.12 14.21 6.61
C PHE A 190 16.86 13.86 7.40
N GLY A 191 16.68 14.42 8.59
CA GLY A 191 15.55 14.07 9.47
C GLY A 191 14.20 14.18 8.80
N MET A 192 13.96 15.27 8.07
CA MET A 192 12.67 15.53 7.43
C MET A 192 12.37 14.57 6.27
N LYS A 193 13.41 14.10 5.57
CA LYS A 193 13.24 13.06 4.54
C LYS A 193 12.88 11.72 5.18
N VAL A 194 13.57 11.33 6.25
CA VAL A 194 13.26 10.09 6.99
C VAL A 194 11.85 10.14 7.59
N LEU A 195 11.44 11.28 8.13
CA LEU A 195 10.10 11.50 8.67
C LEU A 195 9.02 11.43 7.57
N GLY A 196 9.31 11.99 6.38
CA GLY A 196 8.43 11.88 5.22
C GLY A 196 8.28 10.43 4.74
N ASP A 197 9.40 9.71 4.61
CA ASP A 197 9.43 8.29 4.24
C ASP A 197 8.63 7.44 5.25
N LEU A 198 8.77 7.72 6.55
CA LEU A 198 8.01 7.03 7.61
C LEU A 198 6.51 7.31 7.50
N GLY A 199 6.13 8.58 7.24
CA GLY A 199 4.74 8.94 6.98
C GLY A 199 4.16 8.20 5.76
N GLN A 200 4.95 7.98 4.72
CA GLN A 200 4.56 7.16 3.56
C GLN A 200 4.35 5.69 3.92
N THR A 201 5.27 5.10 4.69
CA THR A 201 5.14 3.71 5.12
C THR A 201 3.93 3.49 6.02
N TYR A 202 3.67 4.39 6.98
CA TYR A 202 2.46 4.28 7.82
C TYR A 202 1.17 4.42 7.00
N SER A 203 1.16 5.27 5.97
CA SER A 203 0.01 5.36 5.05
C SER A 203 -0.23 4.03 4.35
N ALA A 204 0.83 3.38 3.87
CA ALA A 204 0.74 2.07 3.20
C ALA A 204 0.29 0.93 4.14
N GLN A 205 0.62 1.01 5.43
CA GLN A 205 0.11 0.09 6.47
C GLN A 205 -1.36 0.36 6.86
N GLY A 206 -1.95 1.48 6.41
CA GLY A 206 -3.27 1.92 6.86
C GLY A 206 -3.28 2.59 8.24
N LEU A 207 -2.10 2.90 8.80
CA LEU A 207 -1.94 3.64 10.06
C LEU A 207 -2.07 5.16 9.82
N LEU A 208 -3.21 5.56 9.27
CA LEU A 208 -3.45 6.93 8.77
C LEU A 208 -3.23 8.04 9.82
N PRO A 209 -3.60 7.90 11.11
CA PRO A 209 -3.32 8.94 12.11
C PRO A 209 -1.82 9.19 12.33
N LEU A 210 -0.99 8.15 12.28
CA LEU A 210 0.46 8.29 12.42
C LEU A 210 1.07 8.91 11.15
N ALA A 211 0.58 8.50 9.98
CA ALA A 211 0.98 9.10 8.71
C ALA A 211 0.68 10.61 8.68
N GLU A 212 -0.51 11.02 9.14
CA GLU A 212 -0.93 12.42 9.23
C GLU A 212 -0.05 13.21 10.18
N SER A 213 0.23 12.69 11.39
CA SER A 213 1.06 13.41 12.36
C SER A 213 2.46 13.69 11.84
N TRP A 214 3.10 12.70 11.18
CA TRP A 214 4.45 12.87 10.66
C TRP A 214 4.47 13.77 9.43
N ARG A 215 3.50 13.61 8.51
CA ARG A 215 3.39 14.48 7.32
C ARG A 215 3.10 15.93 7.70
N SER A 216 2.32 16.20 8.74
CA SER A 216 2.09 17.56 9.25
C SER A 216 3.38 18.19 9.75
N VAL A 217 4.17 17.49 10.56
CA VAL A 217 5.44 18.00 11.08
C VAL A 217 6.42 18.33 9.95
N VAL A 218 6.51 17.48 8.94
CA VAL A 218 7.36 17.73 7.77
C VAL A 218 6.84 18.89 6.93
N ALA A 219 5.52 19.01 6.75
CA ALA A 219 4.91 20.12 6.02
C ALA A 219 5.19 21.46 6.70
N ASP A 220 4.96 21.56 8.01
CA ASP A 220 5.19 22.77 8.80
C ASP A 220 6.66 23.21 8.72
N HIS A 221 7.60 22.26 8.85
CA HIS A 221 9.02 22.54 8.73
C HIS A 221 9.43 22.99 7.32
N TYR A 222 8.89 22.35 6.27
CA TYR A 222 9.19 22.75 4.89
C TYR A 222 8.57 24.11 4.54
N GLU A 223 7.39 24.43 5.08
CA GLU A 223 6.81 25.78 4.95
C GLU A 223 7.69 26.85 5.61
N GLU A 224 8.23 26.57 6.81
CA GLU A 224 9.10 27.52 7.52
C GLU A 224 10.45 27.72 6.82
N VAL A 225 11.11 26.62 6.39
CA VAL A 225 12.48 26.66 5.88
C VAL A 225 12.56 26.95 4.39
N LEU A 226 11.70 26.33 3.59
CA LEU A 226 11.73 26.41 2.13
C LEU A 226 10.69 27.39 1.57
N GLY A 227 9.71 27.76 2.39
CA GLY A 227 8.58 28.59 1.99
C GLY A 227 7.40 27.78 1.46
N GLU A 228 6.22 28.41 1.47
CA GLU A 228 4.96 27.79 1.07
C GLU A 228 4.88 27.37 -0.39
N GLU A 229 5.66 28.02 -1.26
CA GLU A 229 5.60 27.80 -2.69
C GLU A 229 6.69 26.87 -3.24
N HIS A 230 7.54 26.33 -2.36
CA HIS A 230 8.62 25.44 -2.76
C HIS A 230 8.07 24.06 -3.15
N MET A 231 8.63 23.46 -4.20
CA MET A 231 8.13 22.18 -4.74
C MET A 231 8.11 21.06 -3.69
N GLY A 232 9.13 20.98 -2.83
CA GLY A 232 9.18 20.01 -1.74
C GLY A 232 8.05 20.20 -0.72
N THR A 233 7.69 21.43 -0.40
CA THR A 233 6.55 21.77 0.47
C THR A 233 5.24 21.33 -0.18
N LEU A 234 5.05 21.65 -1.46
CA LEU A 234 3.86 21.26 -2.21
C LEU A 234 3.71 19.75 -2.36
N MET A 235 4.81 18.99 -2.47
CA MET A 235 4.77 17.52 -2.49
C MET A 235 4.26 16.96 -1.17
N VAL A 236 4.84 17.37 -0.04
CA VAL A 236 4.42 16.89 1.29
C VAL A 236 2.98 17.29 1.60
N LEU A 237 2.56 18.49 1.22
CA LEU A 237 1.16 18.93 1.33
C LEU A 237 0.21 18.08 0.48
N SER A 238 0.65 17.63 -0.71
CA SER A 238 -0.11 16.69 -1.54
C SER A 238 -0.33 15.36 -0.81
N ASP A 239 0.74 14.81 -0.24
CA ASP A 239 0.70 13.53 0.47
C ASP A 239 -0.15 13.62 1.75
N LEU A 240 -0.04 14.73 2.48
CA LEU A 240 -0.89 15.03 3.63
C LEU A 240 -2.37 15.13 3.23
N ALA A 241 -2.67 15.83 2.13
CA ALA A 241 -4.04 15.92 1.61
C ALA A 241 -4.60 14.54 1.25
N HIS A 242 -3.79 13.66 0.63
CA HIS A 242 -4.19 12.28 0.36
C HIS A 242 -4.53 11.50 1.64
N THR A 243 -3.68 11.56 2.69
CA THR A 243 -3.98 10.92 3.99
C THR A 243 -5.27 11.45 4.60
N LEU A 244 -5.47 12.78 4.58
CA LEU A 244 -6.67 13.41 5.14
C LEU A 244 -7.94 12.97 4.40
N ILE A 245 -7.87 12.77 3.08
CA ILE A 245 -8.97 12.22 2.28
C ILE A 245 -9.33 10.80 2.72
N GLU A 246 -8.33 9.95 2.97
CA GLU A 246 -8.54 8.57 3.43
C GLU A 246 -9.12 8.53 4.85
N MET A 247 -8.67 9.43 5.73
CA MET A 247 -9.23 9.63 7.08
C MET A 247 -10.62 10.28 7.08
N ARG A 248 -11.19 10.61 5.91
CA ARG A 248 -12.45 11.36 5.75
C ARG A 248 -12.45 12.76 6.39
N GLN A 249 -11.27 13.36 6.63
CA GLN A 249 -11.13 14.75 7.08
C GLN A 249 -11.16 15.70 5.88
N LEU A 250 -12.26 15.67 5.12
CA LEU A 250 -12.37 16.30 3.81
C LEU A 250 -12.19 17.83 3.85
N ALA A 251 -12.65 18.51 4.91
CA ALA A 251 -12.51 19.96 5.05
C ALA A 251 -11.04 20.42 5.20
N LYS A 252 -10.20 19.64 5.91
CA LYS A 252 -8.77 19.93 6.03
C LYS A 252 -8.05 19.70 4.70
N ALA A 253 -8.36 18.58 4.03
CA ALA A 253 -7.80 18.27 2.72
C ALA A 253 -8.15 19.34 1.67
N GLU A 254 -9.40 19.81 1.67
CA GLU A 254 -9.87 20.89 0.80
C GLU A 254 -9.04 22.16 0.98
N LYS A 255 -8.83 22.61 2.22
CA LYS A 255 -8.05 23.82 2.51
C LYS A 255 -6.63 23.74 1.94
N ILE A 256 -5.97 22.59 2.11
CA ILE A 256 -4.62 22.37 1.57
C ILE A 256 -4.64 22.38 0.04
N LEU A 257 -5.58 21.65 -0.58
CA LEU A 257 -5.66 21.53 -2.03
C LEU A 257 -6.04 22.85 -2.72
N LEU A 258 -6.92 23.66 -2.12
CA LEU A 258 -7.23 25.01 -2.61
C LEU A 258 -5.98 25.89 -2.66
N ARG A 259 -5.19 25.91 -1.59
CA ARG A 259 -3.91 26.66 -1.53
C ARG A 259 -2.95 26.15 -2.60
N MET A 260 -2.79 24.83 -2.71
CA MET A 260 -1.91 24.23 -3.72
C MET A 260 -2.32 24.55 -5.15
N VAL A 261 -3.62 24.47 -5.46
CA VAL A 261 -4.16 24.81 -6.79
C VAL A 261 -3.90 26.29 -7.07
N ALA A 262 -4.12 27.20 -6.12
CA ALA A 262 -3.86 28.63 -6.31
C ALA A 262 -2.37 28.91 -6.61
N ILE A 263 -1.45 28.31 -5.85
CA ILE A 263 -0.01 28.47 -6.06
C ILE A 263 0.42 27.93 -7.43
N LYS A 264 0.01 26.69 -7.76
CA LYS A 264 0.40 26.04 -9.01
C LYS A 264 -0.20 26.73 -10.25
N SER A 265 -1.46 27.19 -10.16
CA SER A 265 -2.12 27.93 -11.25
C SER A 265 -1.40 29.25 -11.51
N ARG A 266 -0.99 29.97 -10.47
CA ARG A 266 -0.20 31.21 -10.61
C ARG A 266 1.19 30.97 -11.22
N LYS A 267 1.89 29.90 -10.80
CA LYS A 267 3.28 29.65 -11.21
C LYS A 267 3.42 29.00 -12.58
N ALA A 268 2.63 27.96 -12.83
CA ALA A 268 2.78 27.10 -14.01
C ALA A 268 1.63 27.26 -15.01
N GLY A 269 0.56 27.95 -14.62
CA GLY A 269 -0.67 28.07 -15.40
C GLY A 269 -1.72 27.04 -15.00
N ASP A 270 -2.97 27.34 -15.34
CA ASP A 270 -4.16 26.54 -15.01
C ASP A 270 -4.19 25.16 -15.66
N GLU A 271 -3.51 25.04 -16.80
CA GLU A 271 -3.49 23.85 -17.65
C GLU A 271 -2.25 23.00 -17.45
N HIS A 272 -1.26 23.46 -16.68
CA HIS A 272 -0.07 22.66 -16.43
C HIS A 272 -0.43 21.32 -15.78
N ALA A 273 0.22 20.23 -16.19
CA ALA A 273 -0.13 18.87 -15.76
C ALA A 273 -0.17 18.71 -14.23
N SER A 274 0.77 19.34 -13.51
CA SER A 274 0.79 19.33 -12.03
C SER A 274 -0.33 20.15 -11.39
N THR A 275 -0.83 21.20 -12.06
CA THR A 275 -2.00 21.99 -11.64
C THR A 275 -3.27 21.17 -11.85
N LEU A 276 -3.42 20.54 -13.02
CA LEU A 276 -4.55 19.65 -13.32
C LEU A 276 -4.62 18.45 -12.37
N ALA A 277 -3.48 17.90 -11.96
CA ALA A 277 -3.42 16.85 -10.94
C ALA A 277 -3.95 17.34 -9.58
N SER A 278 -3.51 18.51 -9.11
CA SER A 278 -4.04 19.08 -7.86
C SER A 278 -5.52 19.46 -7.95
N LYS A 279 -5.99 19.97 -9.09
CA LYS A 279 -7.42 20.19 -9.34
C LYS A 279 -8.20 18.86 -9.33
N SER A 280 -7.64 17.78 -9.87
CA SER A 280 -8.27 16.44 -9.84
C SER A 280 -8.46 15.95 -8.40
N ASN A 281 -7.46 16.13 -7.54
CA ASN A 281 -7.56 15.79 -6.12
C ASN A 281 -8.63 16.63 -5.41
N LEU A 282 -8.69 17.94 -5.70
CA LEU A 282 -9.73 18.82 -5.15
C LEU A 282 -11.13 18.42 -5.62
N ALA A 283 -11.29 18.06 -6.90
CA ALA A 283 -12.57 17.57 -7.43
C ALA A 283 -13.01 16.26 -6.74
N ALA A 284 -12.06 15.36 -6.44
CA ALA A 284 -12.34 14.15 -5.69
C ALA A 284 -12.80 14.45 -4.25
N VAL A 285 -12.26 15.49 -3.61
CA VAL A 285 -12.76 15.97 -2.31
C VAL A 285 -14.20 16.45 -2.42
N TYR A 286 -14.51 17.33 -3.38
CA TYR A 286 -15.88 17.80 -3.59
C TYR A 286 -16.86 16.66 -3.86
N TYR A 287 -16.47 15.69 -4.69
CA TYR A 287 -17.28 14.51 -4.95
C TYR A 287 -17.57 13.71 -3.66
N LYS A 288 -16.54 13.45 -2.84
CA LYS A 288 -16.68 12.70 -1.57
C LYS A 288 -17.50 13.46 -0.52
N GLN A 289 -17.52 14.78 -0.56
CA GLN A 289 -18.36 15.63 0.31
C GLN A 289 -19.83 15.66 -0.13
N GLY A 290 -20.15 15.23 -1.35
CA GLY A 290 -21.49 15.38 -1.94
C GLY A 290 -21.69 16.72 -2.68
N SER A 291 -20.65 17.53 -2.79
CA SER A 291 -20.62 18.83 -3.49
C SER A 291 -20.44 18.60 -5.00
N TRP A 292 -21.39 17.90 -5.62
CA TRP A 292 -21.23 17.36 -6.98
C TRP A 292 -21.21 18.44 -8.07
N LYS A 293 -21.76 19.63 -7.83
CA LYS A 293 -21.74 20.74 -8.80
C LYS A 293 -20.34 21.36 -8.90
N GLU A 294 -19.70 21.52 -7.76
CA GLU A 294 -18.32 22.00 -7.63
C GLU A 294 -17.35 20.99 -8.24
N ALA A 295 -17.58 19.69 -7.96
CA ALA A 295 -16.83 18.60 -8.58
C ALA A 295 -16.96 18.60 -10.11
N GLU A 296 -18.19 18.71 -10.64
CA GLU A 296 -18.45 18.75 -12.08
C GLU A 296 -17.76 19.94 -12.75
N SER A 297 -17.88 21.15 -12.17
CA SER A 297 -17.24 22.35 -12.71
C SER A 297 -15.73 22.16 -12.86
N LEU A 298 -15.09 21.61 -11.82
CA LEU A 298 -13.65 21.40 -11.82
C LEU A 298 -13.22 20.26 -12.75
N GLN A 299 -13.96 19.15 -12.78
CA GLN A 299 -13.73 18.02 -13.69
C GLN A 299 -13.87 18.40 -15.15
N SER A 300 -14.81 19.29 -15.47
CA SER A 300 -15.03 19.78 -16.84
C SER A 300 -13.84 20.63 -17.32
N GLN A 301 -13.30 21.49 -16.44
CA GLN A 301 -12.07 22.24 -16.72
C GLN A 301 -10.86 21.31 -16.90
N ILE A 302 -10.74 20.28 -16.05
CA ILE A 302 -9.66 19.29 -16.14
C ILE A 302 -9.72 18.51 -17.44
N LEU A 303 -10.92 18.04 -17.82
CA LEU A 303 -11.15 17.31 -19.06
C LEU A 303 -10.75 18.18 -20.27
N ALA A 304 -11.25 19.42 -20.35
CA ALA A 304 -10.92 20.34 -21.43
C ALA A 304 -9.41 20.68 -21.49
N GLY A 305 -8.72 20.75 -20.35
CA GLY A 305 -7.27 20.91 -20.31
C GLY A 305 -6.52 19.67 -20.82
N ARG A 306 -6.90 18.48 -20.34
CA ARG A 306 -6.28 17.21 -20.75
C ARG A 306 -6.51 16.90 -22.22
N GLN A 307 -7.70 17.17 -22.76
CA GLN A 307 -7.98 17.03 -24.19
C GLN A 307 -7.05 17.92 -25.04
N ARG A 308 -6.80 19.16 -24.62
CA ARG A 308 -5.92 20.08 -25.35
C ARG A 308 -4.44 19.69 -25.29
N ILE A 309 -3.98 19.17 -24.16
CA ILE A 309 -2.55 18.88 -23.93
C ILE A 309 -2.19 17.47 -24.41
N LEU A 310 -3.03 16.49 -24.10
CA LEU A 310 -2.77 15.06 -24.29
C LEU A 310 -3.57 14.46 -25.45
N GLY A 311 -4.63 15.13 -25.89
CA GLY A 311 -5.57 14.62 -26.88
C GLY A 311 -6.68 13.74 -26.29
N ASP A 312 -7.64 13.40 -27.13
CA ASP A 312 -8.83 12.60 -26.76
C ASP A 312 -8.52 11.12 -26.56
N SER A 313 -7.41 10.62 -27.10
CA SER A 313 -7.02 9.21 -27.03
C SER A 313 -6.05 8.89 -25.89
N HIS A 314 -5.77 9.85 -25.00
CA HIS A 314 -4.87 9.62 -23.87
C HIS A 314 -5.62 9.08 -22.64
N GLU A 315 -5.03 8.13 -21.92
CA GLU A 315 -5.66 7.47 -20.76
C GLU A 315 -6.10 8.44 -19.67
N SER A 316 -5.28 9.44 -19.34
CA SER A 316 -5.65 10.50 -18.39
C SER A 316 -6.89 11.30 -18.81
N THR A 317 -7.15 11.44 -20.10
CA THR A 317 -8.38 12.06 -20.63
C THR A 317 -9.57 11.16 -20.31
N TRP A 318 -9.49 9.87 -20.61
CA TRP A 318 -10.56 8.90 -20.30
C TRP A 318 -10.84 8.75 -18.81
N TYR A 319 -9.80 8.87 -17.98
CA TYR A 319 -9.97 8.90 -16.52
C TYR A 319 -10.77 10.13 -16.07
N SER A 320 -10.54 11.28 -16.69
CA SER A 320 -11.30 12.52 -16.41
C SER A 320 -12.76 12.39 -16.86
N MET A 321 -12.99 11.80 -18.04
CA MET A 321 -14.34 11.49 -18.53
C MET A 321 -15.06 10.54 -17.58
N SER A 322 -14.38 9.49 -17.10
CA SER A 322 -14.93 8.53 -16.13
C SER A 322 -15.36 9.22 -14.82
N ASN A 323 -14.53 10.12 -14.29
CA ASN A 323 -14.84 10.86 -13.07
C ASN A 323 -16.01 11.84 -13.25
N LEU A 324 -16.10 12.48 -14.42
CA LEU A 324 -17.22 13.34 -14.76
C LEU A 324 -18.52 12.54 -14.89
N ALA A 325 -18.48 11.38 -15.55
CA ALA A 325 -19.63 10.50 -15.64
C ALA A 325 -20.10 10.01 -14.27
N ALA A 326 -19.18 9.60 -13.39
CA ALA A 326 -19.52 9.22 -12.01
C ALA A 326 -20.18 10.38 -11.24
N THR A 327 -19.72 11.62 -11.46
CA THR A 327 -20.33 12.81 -10.85
C THR A 327 -21.75 13.05 -11.38
N TRP A 328 -21.97 12.92 -12.68
CA TRP A 328 -23.33 12.98 -13.26
C TRP A 328 -24.22 11.86 -12.75
N TRP A 329 -23.70 10.64 -12.58
CA TRP A 329 -24.43 9.51 -12.00
C TRP A 329 -24.87 9.79 -10.56
N SER A 330 -24.02 10.42 -9.75
CA SER A 330 -24.34 10.84 -8.37
C SER A 330 -25.37 11.96 -8.33
N GLN A 331 -25.35 12.88 -9.31
CA GLN A 331 -26.39 13.90 -9.48
C GLN A 331 -27.73 13.34 -10.01
N GLY A 332 -27.78 12.05 -10.40
CA GLY A 332 -28.97 11.44 -10.99
C GLY A 332 -29.14 11.69 -12.49
N ARG A 333 -28.15 12.30 -13.15
CA ARG A 333 -28.12 12.54 -14.61
C ARG A 333 -27.64 11.28 -15.34
N LEU A 334 -28.43 10.22 -15.27
CA LEU A 334 -28.04 8.89 -15.74
C LEU A 334 -27.83 8.84 -17.26
N ASP A 335 -28.64 9.57 -18.05
CA ASP A 335 -28.50 9.58 -19.51
C ASP A 335 -27.20 10.27 -19.98
N ASP A 336 -26.76 11.31 -19.27
CA ASP A 336 -25.49 11.98 -19.55
C ASP A 336 -24.30 11.10 -19.14
N ALA A 337 -24.41 10.44 -17.99
CA ALA A 337 -23.41 9.47 -17.53
C ALA A 337 -23.29 8.29 -18.51
N GLU A 338 -24.41 7.70 -18.94
CA GLU A 338 -24.44 6.59 -19.91
C GLU A 338 -23.69 6.94 -21.20
N LYS A 339 -23.95 8.12 -21.78
CA LYS A 339 -23.30 8.56 -23.02
C LYS A 339 -21.79 8.66 -22.86
N LEU A 340 -21.33 9.26 -21.76
CA LEU A 340 -19.91 9.48 -21.52
C LEU A 340 -19.19 8.17 -21.14
N GLU A 341 -19.82 7.30 -20.36
CA GLU A 341 -19.31 5.97 -20.05
C GLU A 341 -19.18 5.09 -21.31
N LEU A 342 -20.15 5.18 -22.22
CA LEU A 342 -20.12 4.44 -23.50
C LEU A 342 -18.98 4.93 -24.40
N GLU A 343 -18.73 6.24 -24.41
CA GLU A 343 -17.59 6.83 -25.11
C GLU A 343 -16.26 6.33 -24.53
N VAL A 344 -16.09 6.39 -23.21
CA VAL A 344 -14.90 5.88 -22.50
C VAL A 344 -14.69 4.40 -22.79
N PHE A 345 -15.75 3.58 -22.74
CA PHE A 345 -15.67 2.16 -23.06
C PHE A 345 -15.15 1.93 -24.48
N ARG A 346 -15.71 2.62 -25.48
CA ARG A 346 -15.27 2.48 -26.89
C ARG A 346 -13.81 2.90 -27.08
N LEU A 347 -13.37 3.93 -26.38
CA LEU A 347 -11.97 4.39 -26.44
C LEU A 347 -11.02 3.34 -25.83
N ARG A 348 -11.33 2.86 -24.62
CA ARG A 348 -10.54 1.82 -23.94
C ARG A 348 -10.55 0.49 -24.68
N GLU A 349 -11.69 0.06 -25.21
CA GLU A 349 -11.78 -1.18 -25.97
C GLU A 349 -10.91 -1.13 -27.23
N ARG A 350 -10.92 0.00 -27.96
CA ARG A 350 -10.09 0.17 -29.17
C ARG A 350 -8.60 0.18 -28.88
N SER A 351 -8.18 0.79 -27.76
CA SER A 351 -6.77 1.01 -27.47
C SER A 351 -6.14 -0.08 -26.59
N LEU A 352 -6.89 -0.62 -25.63
CA LEU A 352 -6.40 -1.58 -24.64
C LEU A 352 -6.93 -3.00 -24.90
N GLY A 353 -7.97 -3.13 -25.73
CA GLY A 353 -8.67 -4.39 -25.95
C GLY A 353 -9.82 -4.63 -24.98
N SER A 354 -10.66 -5.61 -25.31
CA SER A 354 -11.89 -5.94 -24.56
C SER A 354 -11.64 -6.63 -23.21
N GLU A 355 -10.51 -7.32 -23.05
CA GLU A 355 -10.15 -8.04 -21.82
C GLU A 355 -9.32 -7.19 -20.84
N HIS A 356 -8.93 -5.96 -21.22
CA HIS A 356 -8.14 -5.11 -20.34
C HIS A 356 -8.93 -4.69 -19.08
N PRO A 357 -8.32 -4.69 -17.87
CA PRO A 357 -9.01 -4.36 -16.62
C PRO A 357 -9.76 -3.02 -16.65
N ASP A 358 -9.20 -1.98 -17.27
CA ASP A 358 -9.86 -0.68 -17.38
C ASP A 358 -11.06 -0.69 -18.35
N THR A 359 -11.01 -1.51 -19.40
CA THR A 359 -12.16 -1.72 -20.30
C THR A 359 -13.28 -2.43 -19.54
N LEU A 360 -12.95 -3.47 -18.77
CA LEU A 360 -13.90 -4.19 -17.93
C LEU A 360 -14.50 -3.31 -16.82
N MET A 361 -13.71 -2.40 -16.24
CA MET A 361 -14.20 -1.42 -15.28
C MET A 361 -15.22 -0.47 -15.92
N SER A 362 -14.99 -0.06 -17.18
CA SER A 362 -15.91 0.80 -17.93
C SER A 362 -17.25 0.09 -18.19
N LEU A 363 -17.19 -1.18 -18.60
CA LEU A 363 -18.39 -2.01 -18.76
C LEU A 363 -19.13 -2.18 -17.42
N ARG A 364 -18.41 -2.38 -16.32
CA ARG A 364 -19.03 -2.49 -15.00
C ARG A 364 -19.78 -1.21 -14.60
N ASN A 365 -19.19 -0.04 -14.85
CA ASN A 365 -19.88 1.24 -14.60
C ASN A 365 -21.14 1.38 -15.47
N LEU A 366 -21.05 1.03 -16.76
CA LEU A 366 -22.21 0.99 -17.65
C LEU A 366 -23.33 0.07 -17.14
N ALA A 367 -22.99 -1.13 -16.66
CA ALA A 367 -23.97 -2.05 -16.09
C ALA A 367 -24.70 -1.43 -14.89
N LEU A 368 -23.97 -0.77 -13.98
CA LEU A 368 -24.55 -0.06 -12.84
C LEU A 368 -25.45 1.09 -13.28
N THR A 369 -25.05 1.84 -14.31
CA THR A 369 -25.86 2.93 -14.89
C THR A 369 -27.14 2.39 -15.53
N TYR A 370 -27.05 1.32 -16.33
CA TYR A 370 -28.22 0.67 -16.93
C TYR A 370 -29.18 0.13 -15.88
N GLY A 371 -28.69 -0.57 -14.86
CA GLY A 371 -29.51 -1.09 -13.77
C GLY A 371 -30.23 0.02 -13.02
N LYS A 372 -29.54 1.14 -12.72
CA LYS A 372 -30.17 2.30 -12.06
C LYS A 372 -31.18 3.02 -12.94
N ASN A 373 -30.98 3.04 -14.26
CA ASN A 373 -31.90 3.62 -15.22
C ASN A 373 -33.05 2.66 -15.62
N GLY A 374 -33.14 1.48 -14.99
CA GLY A 374 -34.16 0.46 -15.28
C GLY A 374 -33.98 -0.27 -16.62
N GLN A 375 -32.84 -0.11 -17.29
CA GLN A 375 -32.54 -0.72 -18.58
C GLN A 375 -31.99 -2.15 -18.41
N VAL A 376 -32.81 -3.02 -17.83
CA VAL A 376 -32.42 -4.37 -17.37
C VAL A 376 -31.79 -5.23 -18.48
N GLU A 377 -32.27 -5.14 -19.72
CA GLU A 377 -31.71 -5.90 -20.86
C GLU A 377 -30.29 -5.45 -21.26
N LYS A 378 -30.04 -4.13 -21.25
CA LYS A 378 -28.71 -3.61 -21.56
C LYS A 378 -27.71 -3.94 -20.45
N GLU A 379 -28.14 -3.87 -19.20
CA GLU A 379 -27.35 -4.32 -18.04
C GLU A 379 -26.94 -5.79 -18.20
N GLY A 380 -27.89 -6.68 -18.50
CA GLY A 380 -27.63 -8.11 -18.70
C GLY A 380 -26.61 -8.37 -19.82
N THR A 381 -26.79 -7.72 -20.97
CA THR A 381 -25.86 -7.84 -22.11
C THR A 381 -24.43 -7.44 -21.75
N VAL A 382 -24.26 -6.36 -20.98
CA VAL A 382 -22.94 -5.90 -20.54
C VAL A 382 -22.33 -6.85 -19.50
N LEU A 383 -23.13 -7.31 -18.53
CA LEU A 383 -22.68 -8.27 -17.52
C LEU A 383 -22.22 -9.60 -18.15
N GLU A 384 -22.91 -10.08 -19.20
CA GLU A 384 -22.48 -11.25 -19.97
C GLU A 384 -21.11 -11.05 -20.64
N GLN A 385 -20.87 -9.86 -21.23
CA GLN A 385 -19.57 -9.52 -21.84
C GLN A 385 -18.46 -9.50 -20.79
N VAL A 386 -18.69 -8.84 -19.65
CA VAL A 386 -17.73 -8.79 -18.54
C VAL A 386 -17.45 -10.19 -18.01
N LEU A 387 -18.48 -11.02 -17.82
CA LEU A 387 -18.34 -12.39 -17.32
C LEU A 387 -17.51 -13.24 -18.28
N LYS A 388 -17.73 -13.12 -19.59
CA LYS A 388 -16.97 -13.84 -20.61
C LYS A 388 -15.47 -13.47 -20.55
N ALA A 389 -15.15 -12.18 -20.51
CA ALA A 389 -13.77 -11.71 -20.43
C ALA A 389 -13.09 -12.13 -19.11
N GLN A 390 -13.78 -12.01 -17.98
CA GLN A 390 -13.24 -12.42 -16.68
C GLN A 390 -12.99 -13.93 -16.60
N ARG A 391 -13.87 -14.76 -17.18
CA ARG A 391 -13.66 -16.22 -17.25
C ARG A 391 -12.41 -16.59 -18.04
N ASN A 392 -12.11 -15.86 -19.12
CA ASN A 392 -10.92 -16.09 -19.95
C ASN A 392 -9.65 -15.56 -19.29
N GLY A 393 -9.70 -14.35 -18.70
CA GLY A 393 -8.53 -13.67 -18.16
C GLY A 393 -8.13 -14.13 -16.76
N ILE A 394 -8.97 -13.85 -15.76
CA ILE A 394 -8.68 -14.10 -14.33
C ILE A 394 -9.25 -15.42 -13.81
N GLY A 395 -10.05 -16.11 -14.63
CA GLY A 395 -10.63 -17.42 -14.33
C GLY A 395 -11.99 -17.36 -13.63
N ALA A 396 -12.71 -18.49 -13.69
CA ALA A 396 -14.08 -18.61 -13.18
C ALA A 396 -14.20 -18.50 -11.65
N ASN A 397 -13.14 -18.82 -10.92
CA ASN A 397 -13.14 -18.89 -9.45
C ASN A 397 -12.65 -17.60 -8.77
N HIS A 398 -12.26 -16.58 -9.54
CA HIS A 398 -11.82 -15.30 -8.99
C HIS A 398 -13.01 -14.53 -8.38
N GLU A 399 -12.82 -13.84 -7.25
CA GLU A 399 -13.91 -13.13 -6.55
C GLU A 399 -14.62 -12.13 -7.46
N HIS A 400 -13.90 -11.37 -8.29
CA HIS A 400 -14.53 -10.49 -9.29
C HIS A 400 -15.45 -11.23 -10.27
N THR A 401 -15.08 -12.42 -10.73
CA THR A 401 -15.92 -13.25 -11.59
C THR A 401 -17.17 -13.73 -10.85
N ILE A 402 -17.00 -14.16 -9.59
CA ILE A 402 -18.11 -14.59 -8.73
C ILE A 402 -19.10 -13.45 -8.48
N ILE A 403 -18.61 -12.22 -8.26
CA ILE A 403 -19.44 -11.02 -8.11
C ILE A 403 -20.25 -10.78 -9.40
N THR A 404 -19.63 -10.83 -10.58
CA THR A 404 -20.32 -10.64 -11.86
C THR A 404 -21.39 -11.72 -12.09
N ILE A 405 -21.13 -12.98 -11.73
CA ILE A 405 -22.14 -14.06 -11.81
C ILE A 405 -23.34 -13.75 -10.90
N ALA A 406 -23.10 -13.24 -9.68
CA ALA A 406 -24.16 -12.86 -8.76
C ALA A 406 -24.96 -11.63 -9.22
N GLU A 407 -24.29 -10.65 -9.86
CA GLU A 407 -24.94 -9.49 -10.47
C GLU A 407 -25.81 -9.93 -11.67
N LEU A 408 -25.30 -10.83 -12.52
CA LEU A 408 -26.06 -11.39 -13.65
C LEU A 408 -27.26 -12.24 -13.18
N ALA A 409 -27.10 -13.04 -12.12
CA ALA A 409 -28.20 -13.79 -11.53
C ALA A 409 -29.34 -12.87 -11.05
N ARG A 410 -29.00 -11.74 -10.41
CA ARG A 410 -29.98 -10.74 -10.00
C ARG A 410 -30.64 -10.06 -11.20
N ASN A 411 -29.88 -9.76 -12.24
CA ASN A 411 -30.41 -9.19 -13.46
C ASN A 411 -31.44 -10.14 -14.12
N TYR A 412 -31.12 -11.42 -14.23
CA TYR A 412 -32.05 -12.44 -14.73
C TYR A 412 -33.29 -12.60 -13.83
N GLN A 413 -33.12 -12.52 -12.51
CA GLN A 413 -34.26 -12.49 -11.58
C GLN A 413 -35.19 -11.29 -11.86
N ASN A 414 -34.63 -10.10 -12.10
CA ASN A 414 -35.42 -8.90 -12.47
C ASN A 414 -36.11 -9.04 -13.83
N GLN A 415 -35.55 -9.83 -14.75
CA GLN A 415 -36.18 -10.20 -16.04
C GLN A 415 -37.20 -11.35 -15.90
N SER A 416 -37.48 -11.83 -14.68
CA SER A 416 -38.30 -13.03 -14.42
C SER A 416 -37.76 -14.33 -15.04
N ARG A 417 -36.47 -14.37 -15.39
CA ARG A 417 -35.74 -15.56 -15.90
C ARG A 417 -35.20 -16.37 -14.73
N PHE A 418 -36.10 -16.85 -13.87
CA PHE A 418 -35.73 -17.40 -12.57
C PHE A 418 -34.90 -18.69 -12.66
N ASP A 419 -35.11 -19.53 -13.66
CA ASP A 419 -34.34 -20.77 -13.85
C ASP A 419 -32.86 -20.48 -14.12
N GLU A 420 -32.58 -19.52 -14.99
CA GLU A 420 -31.21 -19.09 -15.31
C GLU A 420 -30.57 -18.38 -14.12
N ALA A 421 -31.34 -17.54 -13.42
CA ALA A 421 -30.90 -16.89 -12.18
C ALA A 421 -30.52 -17.92 -11.11
N ALA A 422 -31.34 -18.97 -10.93
CA ALA A 422 -31.09 -20.02 -9.94
C ALA A 422 -29.80 -20.81 -10.25
N VAL A 423 -29.56 -21.12 -11.53
CA VAL A 423 -28.34 -21.81 -11.97
C VAL A 423 -27.10 -20.97 -11.66
N LEU A 424 -27.10 -19.68 -12.01
CA LEU A 424 -25.98 -18.78 -11.75
C LEU A 424 -25.77 -18.57 -10.25
N GLN A 425 -26.84 -18.35 -9.50
CA GLN A 425 -26.74 -18.14 -8.05
C GLN A 425 -26.28 -19.42 -7.31
N ALA A 426 -26.65 -20.61 -7.79
CA ALA A 426 -26.14 -21.87 -7.27
C ALA A 426 -24.62 -22.02 -7.51
N GLN A 427 -24.11 -21.59 -8.66
CA GLN A 427 -22.66 -21.54 -8.92
C GLN A 427 -21.95 -20.63 -7.92
N VAL A 428 -22.48 -19.43 -7.65
CA VAL A 428 -21.93 -18.50 -6.65
C VAL A 428 -21.87 -19.14 -5.27
N VAL A 429 -22.92 -19.86 -4.87
CA VAL A 429 -22.99 -20.56 -3.59
C VAL A 429 -21.92 -21.65 -3.49
N ASP A 430 -21.73 -22.45 -4.54
CA ASP A 430 -20.72 -23.50 -4.58
C ASP A 430 -19.29 -22.92 -4.51
N PHE A 431 -18.99 -21.90 -5.32
CA PHE A 431 -17.66 -21.27 -5.30
C PHE A 431 -17.33 -20.67 -3.92
N ARG A 432 -18.23 -19.87 -3.35
CA ARG A 432 -18.02 -19.29 -2.01
C ARG A 432 -17.97 -20.35 -0.92
N GLY A 433 -18.77 -21.41 -1.04
CA GLY A 433 -18.73 -22.54 -0.12
C GLY A 433 -17.38 -23.25 -0.08
N ARG A 434 -16.73 -23.42 -1.25
CA ARG A 434 -15.40 -24.04 -1.36
C ARG A 434 -14.26 -23.13 -0.93
N ILE A 435 -14.34 -21.83 -1.24
CA ILE A 435 -13.25 -20.86 -0.98
C ILE A 435 -13.30 -20.33 0.45
N LEU A 436 -14.47 -19.86 0.89
CA LEU A 436 -14.64 -19.16 2.17
C LEU A 436 -15.17 -20.09 3.28
N GLY A 437 -15.75 -21.22 2.88
CA GLY A 437 -16.44 -22.14 3.77
C GLY A 437 -17.96 -21.94 3.79
N TRP A 438 -18.69 -23.00 4.12
CA TRP A 438 -20.16 -23.05 4.09
C TRP A 438 -20.85 -22.22 5.17
N GLY A 439 -20.14 -21.89 6.26
CA GLY A 439 -20.64 -21.04 7.35
C GLY A 439 -20.23 -19.57 7.23
N HIS A 440 -19.44 -19.19 6.21
CA HIS A 440 -18.97 -17.82 6.05
C HIS A 440 -20.11 -16.87 5.66
N SER A 441 -20.10 -15.64 6.21
CA SER A 441 -21.18 -14.65 6.05
C SER A 441 -21.57 -14.39 4.59
N ALA A 442 -20.58 -14.30 3.69
CA ALA A 442 -20.83 -14.10 2.26
C ALA A 442 -21.49 -15.32 1.59
N THR A 443 -21.13 -16.53 2.03
CA THR A 443 -21.76 -17.78 1.55
C THR A 443 -23.20 -17.86 2.03
N LEU A 444 -23.48 -17.51 3.29
CA LEU A 444 -24.83 -17.47 3.84
C LEU A 444 -25.72 -16.46 3.10
N ALA A 445 -25.18 -15.28 2.77
CA ALA A 445 -25.87 -14.27 1.98
C ALA A 445 -26.21 -14.80 0.57
N SER A 446 -25.24 -15.41 -0.13
CA SER A 446 -25.48 -16.01 -1.45
C SER A 446 -26.53 -17.12 -1.42
N ARG A 447 -26.57 -17.94 -0.36
CA ARG A 447 -27.59 -18.99 -0.18
C ARG A 447 -28.97 -18.41 0.08
N THR A 448 -29.03 -17.30 0.83
CA THR A 448 -30.29 -16.58 1.07
C THR A 448 -30.83 -15.98 -0.24
N ASN A 449 -29.96 -15.44 -1.10
CA ASN A 449 -30.37 -14.98 -2.43
C ASN A 449 -30.88 -16.13 -3.31
N LEU A 450 -30.26 -17.31 -3.26
CA LEU A 450 -30.77 -18.50 -3.95
C LEU A 450 -32.16 -18.88 -3.44
N ALA A 451 -32.38 -18.85 -2.13
CA ALA A 451 -33.70 -19.13 -1.55
C ALA A 451 -34.75 -18.12 -2.03
N TRP A 452 -34.43 -16.84 -2.15
CA TRP A 452 -35.34 -15.84 -2.74
C TRP A 452 -35.65 -16.12 -4.21
N ILE A 453 -34.67 -16.51 -5.02
CA ILE A 453 -34.94 -16.89 -6.42
C ILE A 453 -35.87 -18.12 -6.48
N LEU A 454 -35.66 -19.11 -5.59
CA LEU A 454 -36.55 -20.28 -5.49
C LEU A 454 -37.97 -19.90 -5.04
N VAL A 455 -38.11 -18.88 -4.19
CA VAL A 455 -39.42 -18.28 -3.85
C VAL A 455 -40.09 -17.71 -5.09
N ASP A 456 -39.38 -16.94 -5.90
CA ASP A 456 -39.94 -16.33 -7.11
C ASP A 456 -40.31 -17.37 -8.18
N GLN A 457 -39.66 -18.54 -8.19
CA GLN A 457 -40.08 -19.71 -8.99
C GLN A 457 -41.36 -20.40 -8.46
N GLY A 458 -41.85 -20.02 -7.29
CA GLY A 458 -42.92 -20.73 -6.56
C GLY A 458 -42.45 -22.02 -5.90
N ASN A 459 -41.14 -22.28 -5.81
CA ASN A 459 -40.59 -23.49 -5.20
C ASN A 459 -40.32 -23.32 -3.70
N TRP A 460 -41.40 -23.04 -2.97
CA TRP A 460 -41.38 -22.70 -1.54
C TRP A 460 -40.68 -23.74 -0.67
N SER A 461 -40.98 -25.03 -0.86
CA SER A 461 -40.39 -26.10 -0.05
C SER A 461 -38.86 -26.19 -0.23
N LYS A 462 -38.34 -25.96 -1.45
CA LYS A 462 -36.90 -25.92 -1.66
C LYS A 462 -36.28 -24.65 -1.08
N ALA A 463 -36.94 -23.49 -1.23
CA ALA A 463 -36.47 -22.23 -0.66
C ALA A 463 -36.32 -22.32 0.86
N GLU A 464 -37.35 -22.81 1.54
CA GLU A 464 -37.36 -23.03 2.98
C GLU A 464 -36.26 -24.02 3.41
N ALA A 465 -36.13 -25.17 2.73
CA ALA A 465 -35.09 -26.14 3.03
C ALA A 465 -33.67 -25.56 2.86
N VAL A 466 -33.44 -24.75 1.82
CA VAL A 466 -32.16 -24.04 1.62
C VAL A 466 -31.92 -23.06 2.77
N GLN A 467 -32.94 -22.30 3.17
CA GLN A 467 -32.82 -21.26 4.18
C GLN A 467 -32.61 -21.83 5.59
N LEU A 468 -33.33 -22.88 5.98
CA LEU A 468 -33.14 -23.59 7.25
C LEU A 468 -31.73 -24.18 7.35
N ARG A 469 -31.23 -24.83 6.28
CA ARG A 469 -29.84 -25.31 6.23
C ARG A 469 -28.82 -24.18 6.33
N THR A 470 -29.13 -23.01 5.75
CA THR A 470 -28.26 -21.82 5.81
C THR A 470 -28.17 -21.28 7.24
N ILE A 471 -29.30 -21.18 7.94
CA ILE A 471 -29.34 -20.77 9.34
C ILE A 471 -28.55 -21.76 10.21
N ALA A 472 -28.79 -23.06 10.05
CA ALA A 472 -28.08 -24.09 10.81
C ALA A 472 -26.55 -24.00 10.65
N ARG A 473 -26.06 -23.88 9.40
CA ARG A 473 -24.62 -23.73 9.11
C ARG A 473 -24.03 -22.44 9.66
N GLY A 474 -24.78 -21.35 9.60
CA GLY A 474 -24.35 -20.09 10.20
C GLY A 474 -24.26 -20.16 11.72
N LYS A 475 -25.25 -20.78 12.38
CA LYS A 475 -25.25 -21.02 13.83
C LYS A 475 -24.06 -21.88 14.26
N GLU A 476 -23.80 -22.98 13.56
CA GLU A 476 -22.66 -23.87 13.82
C GLU A 476 -21.30 -23.14 13.70
N ALA A 477 -21.14 -22.28 12.70
CA ALA A 477 -19.86 -21.66 12.40
C ALA A 477 -19.59 -20.34 13.17
N GLN A 478 -20.63 -19.58 13.48
CA GLN A 478 -20.50 -18.20 13.97
C GLN A 478 -21.29 -17.93 15.26
N GLY A 479 -22.15 -18.85 15.69
CA GLY A 479 -23.04 -18.69 16.84
C GLY A 479 -24.36 -17.97 16.51
N ASP A 480 -25.32 -18.12 17.41
CA ASP A 480 -26.71 -17.66 17.22
C ASP A 480 -26.87 -16.14 17.14
N SER A 481 -26.01 -15.39 17.83
CA SER A 481 -26.06 -13.92 17.89
C SER A 481 -25.36 -13.24 16.71
N HIS A 482 -24.71 -14.01 15.83
CA HIS A 482 -23.93 -13.42 14.74
C HIS A 482 -24.84 -12.67 13.75
N PRO A 483 -24.49 -11.43 13.33
CA PRO A 483 -25.34 -10.62 12.47
C PRO A 483 -25.77 -11.29 11.16
N ALA A 484 -24.91 -12.13 10.57
CA ALA A 484 -25.24 -12.87 9.35
C ALA A 484 -26.33 -13.93 9.58
N VAL A 485 -26.28 -14.65 10.71
CA VAL A 485 -27.29 -15.64 11.10
C VAL A 485 -28.65 -14.97 11.31
N LEU A 486 -28.67 -13.85 12.03
CA LEU A 486 -29.88 -13.08 12.28
C LEU A 486 -30.48 -12.51 10.99
N LYS A 487 -29.66 -12.13 10.01
CA LYS A 487 -30.13 -11.74 8.67
C LYS A 487 -30.76 -12.92 7.93
N CYS A 488 -30.18 -14.12 8.00
CA CYS A 488 -30.78 -15.32 7.42
C CYS A 488 -32.12 -15.69 8.09
N MET A 489 -32.22 -15.60 9.42
CA MET A 489 -33.48 -15.82 10.13
C MET A 489 -34.55 -14.79 9.76
N SER A 490 -34.16 -13.51 9.67
CA SER A 490 -35.07 -12.45 9.21
C SER A 490 -35.56 -12.69 7.78
N ALA A 491 -34.69 -13.22 6.89
CA ALA A 491 -35.07 -13.57 5.53
C ALA A 491 -36.08 -14.73 5.50
N LEU A 492 -35.91 -15.75 6.34
CA LEU A 492 -36.90 -16.83 6.47
C LEU A 492 -38.25 -16.30 6.98
N ALA A 493 -38.23 -15.43 7.99
CA ALA A 493 -39.43 -14.77 8.49
C ALA A 493 -40.15 -13.96 7.39
N SER A 494 -39.39 -13.25 6.56
CA SER A 494 -39.94 -12.56 5.39
C SER A 494 -40.56 -13.54 4.39
N MET A 495 -39.94 -14.69 4.13
CA MET A 495 -40.49 -15.71 3.23
C MET A 495 -41.82 -16.27 3.74
N TYR A 496 -41.90 -16.57 5.04
CA TYR A 496 -43.17 -17.00 5.66
C TYR A 496 -44.24 -15.92 5.59
N LYS A 497 -43.87 -14.64 5.77
CA LYS A 497 -44.80 -13.52 5.59
C LYS A 497 -45.39 -13.48 4.17
N VAL A 498 -44.57 -13.73 3.15
CA VAL A 498 -45.03 -13.76 1.74
C VAL A 498 -45.94 -14.97 1.48
N GLN A 499 -45.73 -16.09 2.17
CA GLN A 499 -46.64 -17.25 2.13
C GLN A 499 -47.90 -17.10 3.02
N GLU A 500 -48.11 -15.94 3.64
CA GLU A 500 -49.20 -15.70 4.61
C GLU A 500 -49.14 -16.61 5.85
N GLN A 501 -47.98 -17.24 6.13
CA GLN A 501 -47.66 -17.96 7.35
C GLN A 501 -47.23 -16.98 8.44
N LEU A 502 -48.18 -16.16 8.87
CA LEU A 502 -47.91 -14.99 9.71
C LEU A 502 -47.46 -15.37 11.14
N MET A 503 -47.90 -16.50 11.68
CA MET A 503 -47.52 -16.96 13.02
C MET A 503 -46.04 -17.37 13.07
N GLU A 504 -45.60 -18.14 12.08
CA GLU A 504 -44.21 -18.57 11.90
C GLU A 504 -43.30 -17.36 11.65
N SER A 505 -43.75 -16.43 10.80
CA SER A 505 -43.06 -15.16 10.56
C SER A 505 -42.89 -14.35 11.85
N PHE A 506 -43.96 -14.18 12.62
CA PHE A 506 -43.94 -13.43 13.88
C PHE A 506 -43.02 -14.07 14.92
N ALA A 507 -43.05 -15.40 15.05
CA ALA A 507 -42.19 -16.13 15.98
C ALA A 507 -40.71 -15.89 15.68
N LEU A 508 -40.30 -16.04 14.42
CA LEU A 508 -38.91 -15.82 13.98
C LEU A 508 -38.47 -14.36 14.13
N TYR A 509 -39.29 -13.38 13.70
CA TYR A 509 -38.93 -11.98 13.86
C TYR A 509 -38.79 -11.58 15.34
N ASN A 510 -39.65 -12.11 16.23
CA ASN A 510 -39.51 -11.88 17.67
C ASN A 510 -38.26 -12.51 18.26
N GLU A 511 -37.89 -13.73 17.83
CA GLU A 511 -36.64 -14.36 18.25
C GLU A 511 -35.45 -13.49 17.85
N VAL A 512 -35.40 -13.04 16.59
CA VAL A 512 -34.35 -12.14 16.10
C VAL A 512 -34.34 -10.83 16.87
N LEU A 513 -35.50 -10.23 17.14
CA LEU A 513 -35.60 -8.97 17.89
C LEU A 513 -35.04 -9.14 19.31
N LYS A 514 -35.42 -10.21 20.00
CA LYS A 514 -34.93 -10.51 21.35
C LYS A 514 -33.40 -10.59 21.39
N ILE A 515 -32.79 -11.28 20.42
CA ILE A 515 -31.33 -11.39 20.32
C ILE A 515 -30.70 -10.03 20.02
N ARG A 516 -31.24 -9.26 19.07
CA ARG A 516 -30.72 -7.92 18.72
C ARG A 516 -30.82 -6.92 19.86
N LEU A 517 -31.93 -6.92 20.60
CA LEU A 517 -32.10 -6.08 21.79
C LEU A 517 -31.07 -6.43 22.87
N ALA A 518 -30.83 -7.71 23.11
CA ALA A 518 -29.84 -8.16 24.09
C ALA A 518 -28.40 -7.80 23.68
N SER A 519 -28.06 -7.85 22.39
CA SER A 519 -26.70 -7.61 21.91
C SER A 519 -26.38 -6.17 21.52
N LEU A 520 -27.35 -5.43 20.99
CA LEU A 520 -27.15 -4.11 20.36
C LEU A 520 -27.96 -2.99 21.02
N GLY A 521 -28.93 -3.33 21.88
CA GLY A 521 -29.86 -2.38 22.49
C GLY A 521 -30.99 -1.93 21.55
N GLU A 522 -31.93 -1.15 22.11
CA GLU A 522 -33.14 -0.66 21.43
C GLU A 522 -32.84 0.35 20.32
N GLY A 523 -31.86 1.22 20.53
CA GLY A 523 -31.54 2.32 19.60
C GLY A 523 -30.76 1.90 18.35
N HIS A 524 -30.31 0.64 18.25
CA HIS A 524 -29.51 0.21 17.11
C HIS A 524 -30.39 0.09 15.84
N PRO A 525 -29.92 0.55 14.65
CA PRO A 525 -30.72 0.53 13.42
C PRO A 525 -31.29 -0.85 13.04
N ASP A 526 -30.52 -1.92 13.26
CA ASP A 526 -30.99 -3.29 13.00
C ASP A 526 -32.06 -3.76 13.99
N SER A 527 -32.00 -3.34 15.26
CA SER A 527 -33.04 -3.63 16.27
C SER A 527 -34.33 -2.89 15.91
N MET A 528 -34.22 -1.60 15.59
CA MET A 528 -35.33 -0.75 15.15
C MET A 528 -35.98 -1.28 13.86
N LYS A 529 -35.19 -1.81 12.92
CA LYS A 529 -35.73 -2.43 11.71
C LYS A 529 -36.53 -3.68 12.05
N THR A 530 -35.98 -4.61 12.83
CA THR A 530 -36.71 -5.83 13.20
C THR A 530 -37.95 -5.53 14.03
N ALA A 531 -37.91 -4.53 14.92
CA ALA A 531 -39.09 -4.10 15.67
C ALA A 531 -40.22 -3.64 14.75
N ARG A 532 -39.89 -2.89 13.69
CA ARG A 532 -40.88 -2.52 12.65
C ARG A 532 -41.39 -3.74 11.88
N ASP A 533 -40.52 -4.69 11.55
CA ASP A 533 -40.92 -5.93 10.87
C ASP A 533 -41.89 -6.77 11.75
N VAL A 534 -41.60 -6.89 13.06
CA VAL A 534 -42.49 -7.53 14.05
C VAL A 534 -43.83 -6.82 14.11
N GLN A 535 -43.83 -5.49 14.22
CA GLN A 535 -45.08 -4.72 14.29
C GLN A 535 -45.91 -4.89 13.02
N THR A 536 -45.27 -4.88 11.85
CA THR A 536 -45.94 -5.11 10.56
C THR A 536 -46.65 -6.46 10.52
N VAL A 537 -45.99 -7.54 10.97
CA VAL A 537 -46.62 -8.87 11.01
C VAL A 537 -47.74 -8.93 12.06
N LYS A 538 -47.57 -8.26 13.19
CA LYS A 538 -48.60 -8.16 14.24
C LYS A 538 -49.86 -7.45 13.75
N ASP A 539 -49.70 -6.37 12.99
CA ASP A 539 -50.81 -5.64 12.38
C ASP A 539 -51.54 -6.52 11.36
N LEU A 540 -50.80 -7.28 10.53
CA LEU A 540 -51.39 -8.24 9.59
C LEU A 540 -52.16 -9.36 10.31
N LEU A 541 -51.62 -9.90 11.40
CA LEU A 541 -52.27 -10.90 12.24
C LEU A 541 -53.57 -10.38 12.89
N ALA A 542 -53.63 -9.08 13.20
CA ALA A 542 -54.83 -8.47 13.77
C ALA A 542 -55.94 -8.22 12.73
N THR A 543 -55.60 -8.23 11.44
CA THR A 543 -56.54 -8.05 10.33
C THR A 543 -57.10 -9.35 9.75
N GLN A 544 -56.51 -10.50 10.10
CA GLN A 544 -57.06 -11.84 9.86
C GLN A 544 -57.98 -12.27 11.00
#